data_AF-A0A1G3WL66-F1
#
_entry.id   AF-A0A1G3WL66-F1
#
_cell.length_a   1.000
_cell.length_b   1.000
_cell.length_c   1.000
_cell.angle_alpha   90.00
_cell.angle_beta   90.00
_cell.angle_gamma   90.00
#
_symmetry.space_group_name_H-M   'P 1'
#
loop_
_entity.id
_entity.type
_entity.pdbx_description
1 polymer ?
#
loop_
_entity_poly.entity_id
_entity_poly.type
_entity_poly.pdbx_seq_one_letter_code
_entity_poly.pdbx_strand_id
1 'polypeptide(L)'
;MTKYEVLNQLNKKELKPKAAYKLLFNEQKIQRAHQAGFVKLKIWIPENKGVSIFLGILFFLPVPLFIIKWIINRRINQENISDKIPLTPKQIVQMISVRGVKLSVQTNDNVRILLKTI
;
A
#
# COMPACT_ATOMS: atom_id res chain seq x y z
N MET A 1 -31.44 -12.97 -3.59
CA MET A 1 -31.85 -13.81 -4.74
C MET A 1 -30.77 -14.83 -4.99
N THR A 2 -31.14 -16.11 -5.02
CA THR A 2 -30.24 -17.17 -5.43
C THR A 2 -30.08 -17.15 -6.96
N LYS A 3 -28.98 -17.69 -7.50
CA LYS A 3 -28.77 -17.75 -8.96
C LYS A 3 -29.91 -18.48 -9.67
N TYR A 4 -30.46 -19.51 -9.04
CA TYR A 4 -31.59 -20.29 -9.55
C TYR A 4 -32.87 -19.47 -9.67
N GLU A 5 -33.18 -18.60 -8.71
CA GLU A 5 -34.36 -17.72 -8.78
C GLU A 5 -34.29 -16.77 -9.98
N VAL A 6 -33.11 -16.16 -10.23
CA VAL A 6 -32.91 -15.24 -11.36
C VAL A 6 -33.05 -15.95 -12.70
N LEU A 7 -32.54 -17.18 -12.81
CA LEU A 7 -32.69 -18.01 -14.03
C LEU A 7 -34.15 -18.43 -14.26
N ASN A 8 -34.89 -18.73 -13.20
CA ASN A 8 -36.29 -19.11 -13.31
C ASN A 8 -37.15 -17.92 -13.78
N GLN A 9 -36.88 -16.71 -13.27
CA GLN A 9 -37.55 -15.48 -13.72
C GLN A 9 -37.18 -15.08 -15.15
N LEU A 10 -35.94 -15.36 -15.59
CA LEU A 10 -35.53 -15.20 -16.99
C LEU A 10 -36.28 -16.16 -17.90
N ASN A 11 -36.41 -17.44 -17.51
CA ASN A 11 -37.13 -18.46 -18.27
C ASN A 11 -38.62 -18.12 -18.42
N LYS A 12 -39.25 -17.60 -17.35
CA LYS A 12 -40.63 -17.12 -17.34
C LYS A 12 -40.86 -15.80 -18.11
N LYS A 13 -39.81 -15.22 -18.71
CA LYS A 13 -39.84 -13.91 -19.41
C LYS A 13 -40.26 -12.72 -18.53
N GLU A 14 -40.24 -12.88 -17.21
CA GLU A 14 -40.54 -11.83 -16.23
C GLU A 14 -39.36 -10.84 -16.10
N LEU A 15 -38.16 -11.26 -16.52
CA LEU A 15 -36.92 -10.49 -16.44
C LEU A 15 -36.26 -10.36 -17.82
N LYS A 16 -35.83 -9.13 -18.17
CA LYS A 16 -35.05 -8.90 -19.40
C LYS A 16 -33.64 -9.52 -19.25
N PRO A 17 -33.06 -10.11 -20.31
CA PRO A 17 -31.74 -10.73 -20.28
C PRO A 17 -30.63 -9.83 -19.70
N LYS A 18 -30.64 -8.54 -20.04
CA LYS A 18 -29.68 -7.55 -19.52
C LYS A 18 -29.78 -7.34 -18.01
N ALA A 19 -30.99 -7.38 -17.46
CA ALA A 19 -31.22 -7.20 -16.03
C ALA A 19 -30.84 -8.48 -15.25
N ALA A 20 -31.17 -9.66 -15.79
CA ALA A 20 -30.75 -10.94 -15.23
C ALA A 20 -29.22 -11.07 -15.19
N TYR A 21 -28.52 -10.64 -16.25
CA TYR A 21 -27.06 -10.64 -16.31
C TYR A 21 -26.44 -9.81 -15.18
N LYS A 22 -26.95 -8.60 -14.93
CA LYS A 22 -26.46 -7.73 -13.86
C LYS A 22 -26.72 -8.30 -12.45
N LEU A 23 -27.81 -9.04 -12.26
CA LEU A 23 -28.12 -9.71 -10.98
C LEU A 23 -27.25 -10.95 -10.75
N LEU A 24 -26.97 -11.72 -11.80
CA LEU A 24 -26.12 -12.92 -11.74
C LEU A 24 -24.63 -12.58 -11.56
N PHE A 25 -24.20 -11.48 -12.18
CA PHE A 25 -22.81 -11.04 -12.24
C PHE A 25 -22.67 -9.62 -11.69
N ASN A 26 -23.25 -9.36 -10.51
CA ASN A 26 -23.01 -8.11 -9.82
C ASN A 26 -21.53 -8.08 -9.38
N GLU A 27 -20.67 -7.54 -10.24
CA GLU A 27 -19.28 -7.32 -9.92
C GLU A 27 -19.22 -6.46 -8.67
N GLN A 28 -18.63 -7.01 -7.60
CA GLN A 28 -18.32 -6.22 -6.43
C GLN A 28 -17.51 -5.03 -6.91
N LYS A 29 -17.99 -3.80 -6.68
CA LYS A 29 -17.24 -2.61 -7.02
C LYS A 29 -15.93 -2.65 -6.24
N ILE A 30 -14.84 -3.03 -6.90
CA ILE A 30 -13.51 -3.00 -6.29
C ILE A 30 -13.20 -1.53 -6.05
N GLN A 31 -13.21 -1.12 -4.78
CA GLN A 31 -12.78 0.23 -4.41
C GLN A 31 -11.29 0.34 -4.73
N ARG A 32 -10.95 1.21 -5.68
CA ARG A 32 -9.54 1.49 -6.00
C ARG A 32 -8.90 2.13 -4.76
N ALA A 33 -7.80 1.56 -4.31
CA ALA A 33 -7.06 2.12 -3.20
C ALA A 33 -6.56 3.53 -3.56
N HIS A 34 -6.74 4.49 -2.64
CA HIS A 34 -6.23 5.84 -2.84
C HIS A 34 -4.70 5.82 -2.89
N GLN A 35 -4.14 6.62 -3.79
CA GLN A 35 -2.69 6.83 -3.85
C GLN A 35 -2.25 7.68 -2.65
N ALA A 36 -1.13 7.33 -2.06
CA ALA A 36 -0.46 8.15 -1.06
C ALA A 36 0.23 9.33 -1.73
N GLY A 37 0.18 10.49 -1.07
CA GLY A 37 0.94 11.68 -1.49
C GLY A 37 2.26 11.79 -0.73
N PHE A 38 2.29 11.30 0.51
CA PHE A 38 3.42 11.49 1.40
C PHE A 38 3.74 10.24 2.21
N VAL A 39 4.96 10.20 2.74
CA VAL A 39 5.41 9.20 3.71
C VAL A 39 5.91 9.89 4.97
N LYS A 40 5.36 9.48 6.11
CA LYS A 40 5.87 9.86 7.42
C LYS A 40 6.77 8.75 7.96
N LEU A 41 7.99 9.12 8.35
CA LEU A 41 8.96 8.23 8.94
C LEU A 41 9.15 8.60 10.41
N LYS A 42 9.29 7.60 11.29
CA LYS A 42 9.70 7.80 12.68
C LYS A 42 10.67 6.69 13.05
N ILE A 43 11.89 7.08 13.42
CA ILE A 43 12.94 6.16 13.84
C ILE A 43 13.17 6.35 15.34
N TRP A 44 13.24 5.26 16.08
CA TRP A 44 13.56 5.25 17.50
C TRP A 44 14.73 4.30 17.74
N ILE A 45 15.83 4.85 18.24
CA ILE A 45 17.07 4.16 18.56
C ILE A 45 17.25 4.24 20.08
N PRO A 46 17.03 3.14 20.82
CA PRO A 46 17.03 3.15 22.28
C PRO A 46 18.41 3.46 22.87
N GLU A 47 19.49 3.04 22.21
CA GLU A 47 20.87 3.25 22.65
C GLU A 47 21.26 4.73 22.73
N ASN A 48 20.68 5.58 21.88
CA ASN A 48 20.99 7.00 21.85
C ASN A 48 19.73 7.85 21.70
N LYS A 49 19.30 8.41 22.85
CA LYS A 49 18.14 9.32 22.91
C LYS A 49 18.34 10.58 22.07
N GLY A 50 19.56 11.13 22.03
CA GLY A 50 19.87 12.32 21.23
C GLY A 50 19.69 12.09 19.74
N VAL A 51 20.15 10.95 19.23
CA VAL A 51 19.97 10.56 17.83
C VAL A 51 18.49 10.36 17.51
N SER A 52 17.72 9.73 18.41
CA SER A 52 16.27 9.59 18.26
C SER A 52 15.55 10.94 18.19
N ILE A 53 15.93 11.90 19.03
CA ILE A 53 15.36 13.25 19.02
C ILE A 53 15.72 13.96 17.70
N PHE A 54 16.98 13.91 17.29
CA PHE A 54 17.44 14.51 16.04
C PHE A 54 16.69 13.93 14.82
N LEU A 55 16.59 12.60 14.72
CA LEU A 55 15.83 11.92 13.66
C LEU A 55 14.34 12.27 13.71
N GLY A 56 13.78 12.42 14.92
CA GLY A 56 12.40 12.84 15.11
C GLY A 56 12.12 14.25 14.59
N ILE A 57 13.07 15.17 14.76
CA ILE A 57 13.00 16.54 14.22
C ILE A 57 13.20 16.51 12.70
N LEU A 58 14.22 15.79 12.22
CA LEU A 58 14.55 15.69 10.79
C LEU A 58 13.39 15.11 9.97
N PHE A 59 12.72 14.09 10.49
CA PHE A 59 11.58 13.42 9.85
C PHE A 59 10.22 13.85 10.41
N PHE A 60 10.14 15.02 11.05
CA PHE A 60 8.88 15.54 11.56
C PHE A 60 7.89 15.82 10.42
N LEU A 61 8.39 16.42 9.33
CA LEU A 61 7.62 16.73 8.13
C LEU A 61 7.46 15.46 7.26
N PRO A 62 6.24 15.14 6.79
CA PRO A 62 6.05 14.04 5.87
C PRO A 62 6.72 14.34 4.52
N VAL A 63 7.49 13.37 4.02
CA VAL A 63 8.25 13.51 2.77
C VAL A 63 7.34 13.23 1.58
N PRO A 64 7.30 14.10 0.56
CA PRO A 64 6.54 13.84 -0.66
C PRO A 64 7.01 12.56 -1.37
N LEU A 65 6.07 11.71 -1.78
CA LEU A 65 6.38 10.43 -2.42
C LEU A 65 7.12 10.57 -3.75
N PHE A 66 6.93 11.67 -4.47
CA PHE A 66 7.62 11.89 -5.74
C PHE A 66 9.15 11.99 -5.55
N ILE A 67 9.61 12.58 -4.43
CA ILE A 67 11.05 12.68 -4.11
C ILE A 67 11.61 11.28 -3.86
N ILE A 68 10.91 10.49 -3.05
CA ILE A 68 11.29 9.11 -2.72
C ILE A 68 11.35 8.27 -4.00
N LYS A 69 10.33 8.34 -4.86
CA LYS A 69 10.28 7.66 -6.15
C LYS A 69 11.44 8.07 -7.06
N TRP A 70 11.76 9.35 -7.12
CA TRP A 70 12.86 9.86 -7.93
C TRP A 70 14.23 9.34 -7.45
N ILE A 71 14.47 9.39 -6.14
CA ILE A 71 15.72 8.87 -5.54
C ILE A 71 15.85 7.37 -5.78
N ILE A 72 14.79 6.59 -5.51
CA ILE A 72 14.81 5.14 -5.68
C ILE A 72 15.05 4.77 -7.15
N ASN A 73 14.33 5.40 -8.09
CA ASN A 73 14.52 5.12 -9.52
C ASN A 73 15.95 5.44 -10.00
N ARG A 74 16.59 6.46 -9.43
CA ARG A 74 17.99 6.81 -9.76
C ARG A 74 19.00 5.83 -9.16
N ARG A 75 18.71 5.28 -7.98
CA ARG A 75 19.59 4.35 -7.23
C ARG A 75 19.47 2.89 -7.66
N ILE A 76 18.28 2.46 -8.15
CA ILE A 76 18.04 1.09 -8.63
C ILE A 76 19.01 0.70 -9.76
N ASN A 77 19.48 1.65 -10.55
CA ASN A 77 20.42 1.40 -11.65
C ASN A 77 21.89 1.27 -11.19
N GLN A 78 22.19 1.52 -9.91
CA GLN A 78 23.56 1.64 -9.41
C GLN A 78 23.97 0.53 -8.44
N GLU A 79 23.05 -0.16 -7.76
CA GLU A 79 23.42 -1.15 -6.75
C GLU A 79 22.47 -2.36 -6.71
N ASN A 80 23.05 -3.55 -6.60
CA ASN A 80 22.37 -4.78 -6.19
C ASN A 80 21.95 -4.61 -4.72
N ILE A 81 20.73 -4.11 -4.49
CA ILE A 81 20.16 -3.92 -3.15
C ILE A 81 19.87 -5.31 -2.56
N SER A 82 20.89 -5.89 -1.92
CA SER A 82 20.91 -7.00 -0.97
C SER A 82 20.02 -8.22 -1.27
N ASP A 83 20.65 -9.37 -1.53
CA ASP A 83 20.02 -10.71 -1.69
C ASP A 83 19.21 -11.21 -0.47
N LYS A 84 19.16 -10.43 0.62
CA LYS A 84 18.51 -10.79 1.88
C LYS A 84 17.04 -10.35 1.99
N ILE A 85 16.52 -9.57 1.03
CA ILE A 85 15.13 -9.12 1.04
C ILE A 85 14.41 -9.72 -0.17
N PRO A 86 13.36 -10.55 0.01
CA PRO A 86 12.61 -11.16 -1.10
C PRO A 86 11.67 -10.18 -1.82
N LEU A 87 12.00 -8.88 -1.82
CA LEU A 87 11.17 -7.82 -2.40
C LEU A 87 11.99 -7.02 -3.42
N THR A 88 11.49 -6.94 -4.65
CA THR A 88 12.10 -6.09 -5.66
C THR A 88 11.90 -4.61 -5.31
N PRO A 89 12.85 -3.71 -5.58
CA PRO A 89 12.67 -2.27 -5.35
C PRO A 89 11.39 -1.68 -5.97
N LYS A 90 10.97 -2.19 -7.14
CA LYS A 90 9.69 -1.83 -7.78
C LYS A 90 8.47 -2.20 -6.93
N GLN A 91 8.48 -3.35 -6.28
CA GLN A 91 7.39 -3.80 -5.40
C GLN A 91 7.31 -2.94 -4.14
N ILE A 92 8.47 -2.54 -3.58
CA ILE A 92 8.53 -1.62 -2.45
C ILE A 92 7.91 -0.26 -2.83
N VAL A 93 8.27 0.28 -4.00
CA VAL A 93 7.70 1.53 -4.50
C VAL A 93 6.18 1.44 -4.70
N GLN A 94 5.68 0.30 -5.20
CA GLN A 94 4.25 0.07 -5.34
C GLN A 94 3.54 0.01 -3.99
N MET A 95 4.11 -0.69 -3.00
CA MET A 95 3.54 -0.75 -1.65
C MET A 95 3.44 0.63 -1.00
N ILE A 96 4.51 1.44 -1.05
CA ILE A 96 4.49 2.77 -0.44
C ILE A 96 3.61 3.78 -1.20
N SER A 97 3.22 3.46 -2.45
CA SER A 97 2.34 4.31 -3.25
C SER A 97 0.87 4.22 -2.83
N VAL A 98 0.49 3.20 -2.05
CA VAL A 98 -0.88 3.04 -1.56
C VAL A 98 -1.06 3.78 -0.25
N ARG A 99 -2.15 4.54 -0.11
CA ARG A 99 -2.51 5.28 1.12
C ARG A 99 -2.93 4.34 2.23
N GLY A 100 -2.47 4.62 3.45
CA GLY A 100 -2.87 3.88 4.66
C GLY A 100 -1.98 2.69 5.01
N VAL A 101 -0.89 2.46 4.27
CA VAL A 101 0.11 1.45 4.60
C VAL A 101 0.91 1.90 5.82
N LYS A 102 1.02 1.01 6.80
CA LYS A 102 1.86 1.17 7.99
C LYS A 102 2.84 0.01 8.05
N LEU A 103 4.14 0.32 8.05
CA LEU A 103 5.20 -0.65 8.24
C LEU A 103 5.89 -0.35 9.56
N SER A 104 6.05 -1.37 10.39
CA SER A 104 6.79 -1.31 11.64
C SER A 104 7.89 -2.35 11.57
N VAL A 105 9.14 -1.90 11.54
CA VAL A 105 10.32 -2.75 11.54
C VAL A 105 10.96 -2.67 12.91
N GLN A 106 11.19 -3.82 13.53
CA GLN A 106 11.94 -3.95 14.76
C GLN A 106 13.18 -4.77 14.47
N THR A 107 14.36 -4.21 14.76
CA THR A 107 15.64 -4.93 14.61
C THR A 107 16.01 -5.65 15.90
N ASN A 108 16.98 -6.56 15.81
CA ASN A 108 17.54 -7.24 16.98
C ASN A 108 18.16 -6.26 17.99
N ASP A 109 18.67 -5.12 17.50
CA ASP A 109 19.26 -4.04 18.32
C ASP A 109 18.19 -3.13 18.96
N ASN A 110 16.94 -3.58 19.02
CA ASN A 110 15.77 -2.84 19.51
C ASN A 110 15.51 -1.48 18.80
N VAL A 111 16.10 -1.25 17.63
CA VAL A 111 15.76 -0.09 16.80
C VAL A 111 14.37 -0.30 16.22
N ARG A 112 13.51 0.70 16.36
CA ARG A 112 12.15 0.69 15.81
C ARG A 112 12.03 1.72 14.71
N ILE A 113 11.60 1.27 13.54
CA ILE A 113 11.34 2.12 12.38
C ILE A 113 9.87 2.01 12.03
N LEU A 114 9.16 3.14 12.10
CA LEU A 114 7.76 3.25 11.71
C LEU A 114 7.66 4.07 10.43
N LEU A 115 7.00 3.51 9.43
CA LEU A 115 6.69 4.17 8.17
C LEU A 115 5.16 4.18 7.97
N LYS A 116 4.60 5.35 7.68
CA LYS A 116 3.17 5.52 7.41
C LYS A 116 2.96 6.30 6.11
N THR A 117 2.19 5.75 5.19
CA THR A 117 1.80 6.45 3.96
C THR A 117 0.52 7.26 4.22
N ILE A 118 0.51 8.52 3.77
CA ILE A 118 -0.54 9.52 4.03
C ILE A 118 -1.06 10.09 2.72
#